data_AF-A0A7J3DNV0-F1
#
_entry.id   AF-A0A7J3DNV0-F1
#
_cell.length_a   1.000
_cell.length_b   1.000
_cell.length_c   1.000
_cell.angle_alpha   90.00
_cell.angle_beta   90.00
_cell.angle_gamma   90.00
#
_symmetry.space_group_name_H-M   'P 1'
#
loop_
_entity.id
_entity.type
_entity.pdbx_description
1 polymer ?
#
loop_
_entity_poly.entity_id
_entity_poly.type
_entity_poly.pdbx_seq_one_letter_code
_entity_poly.pdbx_strand_id
1 'polypeptide(L)'
;MKGLEIETIFVILIVLISISLLFLFVSGPLQDLGKDIFCFFYQNVLQQKHEKCKDFGISHKTENISPSTREELARYIAAYSIACWQKMRFEKGEYITCFSIRLENNPGKVTEYDVTKIMEKEGGCKILENSIIKDENGNEISYSGSCGDEDQIDWDVYGNYLKDQKLIMILYNKTSDKIVIKA
;
A
#
# COMPACT_ATOMS: atom_id res chain seq x y z
N MET A 1 63.28 -7.65 24.99
CA MET A 1 62.17 -8.18 24.16
C MET A 1 62.15 -7.34 22.90
N LYS A 2 62.41 -7.95 21.74
CA LYS A 2 62.55 -7.25 20.45
C LYS A 2 61.19 -6.67 20.09
N GLY A 3 61.12 -5.35 19.92
CA GLY A 3 59.90 -4.66 19.54
C GLY A 3 59.39 -5.28 18.24
N LEU A 4 58.11 -5.63 18.21
CA LEU A 4 57.44 -5.98 16.96
C LEU A 4 57.66 -4.82 15.99
N GLU A 5 58.34 -5.11 14.89
CA GLU A 5 58.56 -4.16 13.80
C GLU A 5 57.19 -3.61 13.39
N ILE A 6 57.07 -2.29 13.37
CA ILE A 6 55.83 -1.54 13.12
C ILE A 6 55.11 -2.07 11.85
N GLU A 7 55.87 -2.56 10.87
CA GLU A 7 55.37 -3.22 9.67
C GLU A 7 54.49 -4.44 9.95
N THR A 8 54.85 -5.27 10.94
CA THR A 8 54.06 -6.47 11.30
C THR A 8 52.70 -6.08 11.86
N ILE A 9 52.62 -4.98 12.61
CA ILE A 9 51.35 -4.47 13.15
C ILE A 9 50.44 -3.97 12.02
N PHE A 10 51.00 -3.27 11.03
CA PHE A 10 50.24 -2.81 9.85
C PHE A 10 49.67 -3.97 9.02
N VAL A 11 50.47 -5.02 8.81
CA VAL A 11 50.01 -6.21 8.06
C VAL A 11 48.86 -6.90 8.78
N ILE A 12 48.95 -7.07 10.11
CA ILE A 12 47.87 -7.67 10.91
C ILE A 12 46.59 -6.84 10.82
N LEU A 13 46.70 -5.51 10.83
CA LEU A 13 45.56 -4.59 10.77
C LEU A 13 44.84 -4.67 9.41
N ILE A 14 45.60 -4.74 8.31
CA ILE A 14 45.05 -4.91 6.96
C ILE A 14 44.31 -6.25 6.84
N VAL A 15 44.90 -7.34 7.34
CA VAL A 15 44.28 -8.67 7.31
C VAL A 15 42.96 -8.69 8.09
N LEU A 16 42.91 -8.05 9.27
CA LEU A 16 41.69 -7.93 10.05
C LEU A 16 40.59 -7.15 9.31
N ILE A 17 40.93 -6.03 8.66
CA ILE A 17 39.96 -5.25 7.87
C ILE A 17 39.44 -6.07 6.69
N SER A 18 40.32 -6.77 5.97
CA SER A 18 39.92 -7.63 4.84
C SER A 18 38.99 -8.76 5.27
N ILE A 19 39.28 -9.41 6.41
CA ILE A 19 38.41 -10.46 6.98
C ILE A 19 37.07 -9.87 7.42
N SER A 20 37.05 -8.72 8.09
CA SER A 20 35.81 -8.03 8.48
C SER A 20 34.95 -7.63 7.27
N LEU A 21 35.56 -7.17 6.18
CA LEU A 21 34.85 -6.87 4.92
C LEU A 21 34.26 -8.15 4.30
N LEU A 22 35.02 -9.25 4.28
CA LEU A 22 34.53 -10.55 3.82
C LEU A 22 33.34 -11.05 4.66
N PHE A 23 33.41 -10.90 5.99
CA PHE A 23 32.30 -11.22 6.88
C PHE A 23 31.08 -10.32 6.63
N LEU A 24 31.24 -9.02 6.39
CA LEU A 24 30.12 -8.14 6.02
C LEU A 24 29.43 -8.57 4.72
N PHE A 25 30.18 -9.10 3.75
CA PHE A 25 29.61 -9.67 2.53
C PHE A 25 28.85 -10.99 2.77
N VAL A 26 29.35 -11.84 3.68
CA VAL A 26 28.79 -13.19 3.92
C VAL A 26 27.66 -13.20 4.95
N SER A 27 27.62 -12.23 5.88
CA SER A 27 26.71 -12.25 7.04
C SER A 27 25.87 -10.97 7.22
N GLY A 28 25.89 -10.06 6.23
CA GLY A 28 25.26 -8.75 6.33
C GLY A 28 24.15 -8.45 5.30
N PRO A 29 23.62 -7.21 5.30
CA PRO A 29 22.50 -6.72 4.47
C PRO A 29 22.73 -6.81 2.95
N LEU A 30 23.96 -7.12 2.51
CA LEU A 30 24.30 -7.43 1.12
C LEU A 30 23.70 -8.76 0.63
N GLN A 31 23.44 -9.72 1.53
CA GLN A 31 22.68 -10.93 1.15
C GLN A 31 21.23 -10.60 0.81
N ASP A 32 20.60 -9.69 1.56
CA ASP A 32 19.24 -9.23 1.26
C ASP A 32 19.20 -8.43 -0.04
N LEU A 33 20.19 -7.56 -0.27
CA LEU A 33 20.32 -6.78 -1.50
C LEU A 33 20.59 -7.68 -2.72
N GLY A 34 21.44 -8.71 -2.56
CA GLY A 34 21.70 -9.72 -3.58
C GLY A 34 20.47 -10.57 -3.88
N LYS A 35 19.67 -10.88 -2.86
CA LYS A 35 18.39 -11.57 -3.01
C LYS A 35 17.37 -10.72 -3.76
N ASP A 36 17.28 -9.43 -3.46
CA ASP A 36 16.37 -8.50 -4.14
C ASP A 36 16.75 -8.31 -5.62
N ILE A 37 18.05 -8.15 -5.92
CA ILE A 37 18.54 -8.07 -7.30
C ILE A 37 18.28 -9.41 -8.02
N PHE A 38 18.59 -10.53 -7.40
CA PHE A 38 18.32 -11.86 -7.97
C PHE A 38 16.83 -12.02 -8.29
N CYS A 39 15.95 -11.67 -7.35
CA CYS A 39 14.51 -11.76 -7.54
C CYS A 39 13.98 -10.78 -8.59
N PHE A 40 14.53 -9.56 -8.66
CA PHE A 40 14.20 -8.59 -9.69
C PHE A 40 14.53 -9.11 -11.09
N PHE A 41 15.71 -9.69 -11.30
CA PHE A 41 16.09 -10.25 -12.60
C PHE A 41 15.29 -11.51 -12.94
N TYR A 42 15.10 -12.41 -11.98
CA TYR A 42 14.41 -13.68 -12.21
C TYR A 42 12.92 -13.47 -12.53
N GLN A 43 12.25 -12.55 -11.83
CA GLN A 43 10.83 -12.26 -12.06
C GLN A 43 10.58 -11.34 -13.26
N ASN A 44 11.42 -10.31 -13.51
CA ASN A 44 11.15 -9.33 -14.58
C ASN A 44 11.80 -9.64 -15.92
N VAL A 45 12.97 -10.30 -15.94
CA VAL A 45 13.67 -10.64 -17.19
C VAL A 45 13.30 -12.03 -17.68
N LEU A 46 13.22 -13.00 -16.76
CA LEU A 46 12.92 -14.40 -17.10
C LEU A 46 11.43 -14.75 -16.97
N GLN A 47 10.60 -13.88 -16.37
CA GLN A 47 9.16 -14.09 -16.14
C GLN A 47 8.82 -15.39 -15.39
N GLN A 48 9.74 -15.88 -14.55
CA GLN A 48 9.56 -17.11 -13.78
C GLN A 48 9.43 -16.82 -12.28
N LYS A 49 8.57 -17.58 -11.60
CA LYS A 49 8.40 -17.49 -10.14
C LYS A 49 9.36 -18.44 -9.44
N HIS A 50 10.04 -17.96 -8.40
CA HIS A 50 10.95 -18.75 -7.58
C HIS A 50 10.53 -18.67 -6.11
N GLU A 51 10.44 -19.82 -5.42
CA GLU A 51 9.89 -19.96 -4.06
C GLU A 51 10.59 -19.10 -2.99
N LYS A 52 11.88 -18.81 -3.20
CA LYS A 52 12.69 -17.93 -2.31
C LYS A 52 12.51 -16.44 -2.56
N CYS A 53 11.91 -16.06 -3.68
CA CYS A 53 11.59 -14.66 -3.98
C CYS A 53 10.22 -14.36 -3.38
N LYS A 54 10.16 -13.38 -2.48
CA LYS A 54 8.86 -12.80 -2.13
C LYS A 54 8.24 -12.36 -3.45
N ASP A 55 7.00 -12.76 -3.72
CA ASP A 55 6.26 -12.22 -4.85
C ASP A 55 6.34 -10.70 -4.71
N PHE A 56 7.04 -10.02 -5.62
CA PHE A 56 6.77 -8.61 -5.94
C PHE A 56 5.42 -8.48 -6.65
N GLY A 57 4.59 -9.52 -6.60
CA GLY A 57 3.17 -9.43 -6.89
C GLY A 57 2.52 -8.67 -5.76
N ILE A 58 2.08 -7.46 -6.08
CA ILE A 58 0.97 -6.73 -5.45
C ILE A 58 0.07 -7.76 -4.76
N SER A 59 0.25 -7.94 -3.45
CA SER A 59 -0.51 -8.94 -2.70
C SER A 59 -1.90 -8.37 -2.54
N HIS A 60 -2.74 -8.63 -3.53
CA HIS A 60 -4.15 -8.37 -3.51
C HIS A 60 -4.73 -9.10 -2.29
N LYS A 61 -5.03 -8.35 -1.23
CA LYS A 61 -5.55 -8.94 0.01
C LYS A 61 -7.07 -8.95 -0.07
N THR A 62 -7.64 -10.16 -0.05
CA THR A 62 -9.08 -10.32 0.09
C THR A 62 -9.44 -10.39 1.56
N GLU A 63 -10.36 -9.54 2.00
CA GLU A 63 -10.84 -9.45 3.37
C GLU A 63 -12.33 -9.77 3.39
N ASN A 64 -12.75 -10.70 4.24
CA ASN A 64 -14.16 -10.95 4.48
C ASN A 64 -14.58 -10.12 5.70
N ILE A 65 -15.57 -9.26 5.54
CA ILE A 65 -16.09 -8.44 6.63
C ILE A 65 -17.62 -8.59 6.73
N SER A 66 -18.13 -8.45 7.95
CA SER A 66 -19.56 -8.54 8.26
C SER A 66 -19.96 -7.31 9.08
N PRO A 67 -20.01 -6.12 8.45
CA PRO A 67 -20.29 -4.88 9.15
C PRO A 67 -21.74 -4.89 9.65
N SER A 68 -21.92 -4.51 10.91
CA SER A 68 -23.24 -4.44 11.56
C SER A 68 -23.97 -3.15 11.25
N THR A 69 -23.25 -2.09 10.87
CA THR A 69 -23.82 -0.76 10.60
C THR A 69 -23.22 -0.11 9.37
N ARG A 70 -23.96 0.82 8.76
CA ARG A 70 -23.46 1.64 7.63
C ARG A 70 -22.18 2.40 7.98
N GLU A 71 -22.08 2.88 9.23
CA GLU A 71 -20.91 3.61 9.73
C GLU A 71 -19.69 2.69 9.80
N GLU A 72 -19.89 1.45 10.23
CA GLU A 72 -18.83 0.45 10.30
C GLU A 72 -18.32 0.06 8.90
N LEU A 73 -19.21 -0.13 7.92
CA LEU A 73 -18.81 -0.35 6.53
C LEU A 73 -18.02 0.83 5.97
N ALA A 74 -18.49 2.06 6.18
CA ALA A 74 -17.78 3.28 5.77
C ALA A 74 -16.39 3.37 6.42
N ARG A 75 -16.26 3.00 7.70
CA ARG A 75 -14.98 2.93 8.42
C ARG A 75 -14.02 1.90 7.81
N TYR A 76 -14.49 0.70 7.46
CA TYR A 76 -13.64 -0.29 6.79
C TYR A 76 -13.15 0.25 5.44
N ILE A 77 -14.04 0.79 4.61
CA ILE A 77 -13.67 1.35 3.31
C ILE A 77 -12.63 2.47 3.49
N ALA A 78 -12.87 3.42 4.38
CA ALA A 78 -11.94 4.50 4.70
C ALA A 78 -10.57 3.97 5.13
N ALA A 79 -10.54 3.02 6.09
CA ALA A 79 -9.30 2.46 6.61
C ALA A 79 -8.48 1.73 5.54
N TYR A 80 -9.14 0.92 4.70
CA TYR A 80 -8.46 0.21 3.61
C TYR A 80 -8.01 1.15 2.48
N SER A 81 -8.76 2.21 2.17
CA SER A 81 -8.37 3.26 1.22
C SER A 81 -7.12 4.00 1.70
N ILE A 82 -7.08 4.41 2.97
CA ILE A 82 -5.90 5.06 3.57
C ILE A 82 -4.70 4.12 3.58
N ALA A 83 -4.91 2.85 3.97
CA ALA A 83 -3.84 1.86 3.98
C ALA A 83 -3.30 1.56 2.57
N CYS A 84 -4.18 1.57 1.55
CA CYS A 84 -3.80 1.45 0.15
C CYS A 84 -2.94 2.64 -0.30
N TRP A 85 -3.40 3.86 -0.02
CA TRP A 85 -2.70 5.11 -0.34
C TRP A 85 -1.26 5.14 0.21
N GLN A 86 -1.11 4.81 1.50
CA GLN A 86 0.20 4.82 2.15
C GLN A 86 1.18 3.77 1.58
N LYS A 87 0.67 2.63 1.10
CA LYS A 87 1.51 1.54 0.59
C LYS A 87 1.91 1.74 -0.87
N MET A 88 0.99 2.23 -1.71
CA MET A 88 1.17 2.19 -3.17
C MET A 88 1.95 3.34 -3.76
N ARG A 89 2.22 4.39 -2.98
CA ARG A 89 2.98 5.57 -3.42
C ARG A 89 4.35 5.24 -4.04
N PHE A 90 4.92 4.07 -3.73
CA PHE A 90 6.24 3.63 -4.19
C PHE A 90 6.22 2.47 -5.19
N GLU A 91 5.05 1.98 -5.59
CA GLU A 91 4.91 0.76 -6.41
C GLU A 91 4.89 1.02 -7.93
N LYS A 92 5.17 -0.04 -8.71
CA LYS A 92 5.18 -0.02 -10.19
C LYS A 92 3.86 -0.55 -10.75
N GLY A 93 3.22 0.22 -11.64
CA GLY A 93 1.96 -0.13 -12.33
C GLY A 93 1.04 1.08 -12.49
N GLU A 94 0.11 1.04 -13.47
CA GLU A 94 -0.89 2.11 -13.67
C GLU A 94 -2.10 1.95 -12.74
N TYR A 95 -2.60 0.72 -12.60
CA TYR A 95 -3.66 0.36 -11.65
C TYR A 95 -3.17 -0.75 -10.74
N ILE A 96 -3.29 -0.52 -9.44
CA ILE A 96 -2.79 -1.42 -8.42
C ILE A 96 -3.91 -1.76 -7.46
N THR A 97 -4.49 -2.95 -7.57
CA THR A 97 -5.54 -3.38 -6.63
C THR A 97 -4.92 -3.68 -5.27
N CYS A 98 -5.28 -2.90 -4.26
CA CYS A 98 -4.79 -3.05 -2.90
C CYS A 98 -5.58 -4.11 -2.12
N PHE A 99 -6.91 -3.99 -2.16
CA PHE A 99 -7.82 -4.78 -1.35
C PHE A 99 -9.07 -5.18 -2.15
N SER A 100 -9.56 -6.38 -1.89
CA SER A 100 -10.94 -6.78 -2.20
C SER A 100 -11.68 -7.09 -0.91
N ILE A 101 -12.72 -6.35 -0.64
CA ILE A 101 -13.57 -6.53 0.53
C ILE A 101 -14.78 -7.35 0.10
N ARG A 102 -14.95 -8.54 0.66
CA ARG A 102 -16.14 -9.36 0.49
C ARG A 102 -17.09 -9.13 1.66
N LEU A 103 -18.28 -8.64 1.36
CA LEU A 103 -19.33 -8.40 2.35
C LEU A 103 -20.14 -9.68 2.59
N GLU A 104 -20.17 -10.14 3.83
CA GLU A 104 -21.07 -11.22 4.25
C GLU A 104 -22.51 -10.71 4.38
N ASN A 105 -22.66 -9.50 4.93
CA ASN A 105 -23.92 -8.81 5.13
C ASN A 105 -23.79 -7.35 4.67
N ASN A 106 -24.87 -6.77 4.16
CA ASN A 106 -24.90 -5.36 3.78
C ASN A 106 -25.75 -4.56 4.81
N PRO A 107 -25.15 -3.61 5.55
CA PRO A 107 -25.82 -2.89 6.62
C PRO A 107 -26.66 -1.69 6.14
N GLY A 108 -26.81 -1.53 4.82
CA GLY A 108 -27.62 -0.49 4.19
C GLY A 108 -26.81 0.41 3.27
N LYS A 109 -27.47 1.46 2.79
CA LYS A 109 -26.92 2.40 1.81
C LYS A 109 -25.70 3.14 2.37
N VAL A 110 -24.55 3.00 1.72
CA VAL A 110 -23.31 3.76 1.99
C VAL A 110 -22.89 4.52 0.75
N THR A 111 -22.68 5.82 0.89
CA THR A 111 -22.25 6.74 -0.16
C THR A 111 -20.80 7.18 0.04
N GLU A 112 -20.23 7.84 -0.96
CA GLU A 112 -18.92 8.48 -0.82
C GLU A 112 -18.90 9.48 0.34
N TYR A 113 -19.98 10.26 0.50
CA TYR A 113 -20.14 11.20 1.61
C TYR A 113 -19.96 10.51 2.98
N ASP A 114 -20.54 9.32 3.16
CA ASP A 114 -20.43 8.59 4.43
C ASP A 114 -18.98 8.17 4.72
N VAL A 115 -18.23 7.78 3.68
CA VAL A 115 -16.81 7.42 3.78
C VAL A 115 -15.96 8.66 4.11
N THR A 116 -16.11 9.74 3.35
CA THR A 116 -15.38 11.00 3.57
C THR A 116 -15.66 11.58 4.97
N LYS A 117 -16.91 11.53 5.41
CA LYS A 117 -17.29 11.98 6.76
C LYS A 117 -16.62 11.16 7.86
N ILE A 118 -16.45 9.86 7.68
CA ILE A 118 -15.73 9.00 8.64
C ILE A 118 -14.23 9.31 8.62
N MET A 119 -13.66 9.51 7.43
CA MET A 119 -12.27 9.95 7.31
C MET A 119 -12.03 11.28 8.04
N GLU A 120 -12.93 12.26 7.91
CA GLU A 120 -12.82 13.53 8.63
C GLU A 120 -12.92 13.32 10.15
N LYS A 121 -13.95 12.61 10.61
CA LYS A 121 -14.19 12.33 12.03
C LYS A 121 -13.01 11.62 12.70
N GLU A 122 -12.33 10.73 11.98
CA GLU A 122 -11.25 9.88 12.51
C GLU A 122 -9.84 10.41 12.14
N GLY A 123 -9.76 11.59 11.51
CA GLY A 123 -8.49 12.25 11.17
C GLY A 123 -7.75 11.64 9.97
N GLY A 124 -8.41 10.78 9.18
CA GLY A 124 -7.89 10.18 7.96
C GLY A 124 -7.62 11.18 6.84
N CYS A 125 -8.32 12.32 6.82
CA CYS A 125 -8.14 13.39 5.83
C CYS A 125 -6.76 14.04 5.83
N LYS A 126 -5.93 13.80 6.86
CA LYS A 126 -4.51 14.25 6.87
C LYS A 126 -3.60 13.39 5.99
N ILE A 127 -4.08 12.21 5.57
CA ILE A 127 -3.32 11.21 4.83
C ILE A 127 -3.87 11.07 3.40
N LEU A 128 -5.20 11.03 3.28
CA LEU A 128 -5.93 10.91 2.03
C LEU A 128 -7.04 11.97 2.03
N GLU A 129 -6.94 12.94 1.14
CA GLU A 129 -7.86 14.07 1.02
C GLU A 129 -9.02 13.74 0.08
N ASN A 130 -10.19 14.32 0.36
CA ASN A 130 -11.35 14.20 -0.52
C ASN A 130 -12.25 15.43 -0.44
N SER A 131 -11.90 16.46 -1.21
CA SER A 131 -12.60 17.75 -1.25
C SER A 131 -13.85 17.76 -2.15
N ILE A 132 -13.96 16.79 -3.07
CA ILE A 132 -15.07 16.59 -4.00
C ILE A 132 -15.66 15.20 -3.77
N ILE A 133 -16.97 15.06 -3.80
CA ILE A 133 -17.67 13.77 -3.69
C ILE A 133 -18.74 13.66 -4.76
N LYS A 134 -19.10 12.43 -5.14
CA LYS A 134 -20.26 12.14 -6.00
C LYS A 134 -21.53 12.00 -5.15
N ASP A 135 -22.56 12.76 -5.51
CA ASP A 135 -23.89 12.60 -4.96
C ASP A 135 -24.56 11.30 -5.47
N GLU A 136 -25.75 10.99 -4.97
CA GLU A 136 -26.49 9.79 -5.38
C GLU A 136 -26.88 9.80 -6.87
N ASN A 137 -26.91 10.97 -7.50
CA ASN A 137 -27.20 11.13 -8.93
C ASN A 137 -25.93 11.08 -9.79
N GLY A 138 -24.74 11.01 -9.17
CA GLY A 138 -23.44 10.99 -9.84
C GLY A 138 -22.87 12.37 -10.15
N ASN A 139 -23.45 13.44 -9.58
CA ASN A 139 -22.90 14.78 -9.71
C ASN A 139 -21.76 14.99 -8.73
N GLU A 140 -20.66 15.55 -9.21
CA GLU A 140 -19.57 16.02 -8.35
C GLU A 140 -20.02 17.27 -7.58
N ILE A 141 -19.99 17.18 -6.26
CA ILE A 141 -20.30 18.28 -5.35
C ILE A 141 -19.12 18.50 -4.40
N SER A 142 -18.88 19.75 -4.02
CA SER A 142 -17.88 20.05 -2.99
C SER A 142 -18.32 19.48 -1.65
N TYR A 143 -17.42 18.77 -0.99
CA TYR A 143 -17.66 18.25 0.35
C TYR A 143 -17.81 19.41 1.34
N SER A 144 -18.89 19.41 2.13
CA SER A 144 -19.21 20.52 3.05
C SER A 144 -18.30 20.61 4.28
N GLY A 145 -17.47 19.59 4.53
CA GLY A 145 -16.56 19.53 5.67
C GLY A 145 -15.12 19.85 5.30
N SER A 146 -14.21 19.54 6.23
CA SER A 146 -12.77 19.82 6.13
C SER A 146 -11.99 18.52 5.86
N CYS A 147 -12.04 18.04 4.61
CA CYS A 147 -11.28 16.85 4.19
C CYS A 147 -10.20 17.19 3.14
N GLY A 148 -9.42 18.24 3.39
CA GLY A 148 -8.37 18.68 2.47
C GLY A 148 -8.88 19.50 1.29
N ASP A 149 -7.95 19.84 0.41
CA ASP A 149 -8.19 20.63 -0.80
C ASP A 149 -8.13 19.75 -2.06
N GLU A 150 -7.49 18.59 -1.99
CA GLU A 150 -7.38 17.63 -3.09
C GLU A 150 -8.53 16.62 -3.12
N ASP A 151 -8.88 16.19 -4.33
CA ASP A 151 -9.80 15.08 -4.59
C ASP A 151 -8.97 13.85 -4.98
N GLN A 152 -8.71 12.99 -3.99
CA GLN A 152 -7.88 11.79 -4.14
C GLN A 152 -8.70 10.49 -4.12
N ILE A 153 -10.03 10.57 -4.10
CA ILE A 153 -10.92 9.39 -4.14
C ILE A 153 -11.79 9.47 -5.40
N ASP A 154 -11.70 8.44 -6.24
CA ASP A 154 -12.63 8.25 -7.35
C ASP A 154 -13.65 7.18 -6.97
N TRP A 155 -14.89 7.62 -6.78
CA TRP A 155 -16.02 6.75 -6.50
C TRP A 155 -16.62 6.19 -7.78
N ASP A 156 -16.28 4.94 -8.11
CA ASP A 156 -16.75 4.20 -9.29
C ASP A 156 -17.65 3.03 -8.86
N VAL A 157 -18.74 3.36 -8.16
CA VAL A 157 -19.73 2.41 -7.66
C VAL A 157 -21.02 2.52 -8.46
N TYR A 158 -21.57 1.38 -8.91
CA TYR A 158 -22.81 1.40 -9.69
C TYR A 158 -23.95 2.03 -8.88
N GLY A 159 -24.56 3.09 -9.44
CA GLY A 159 -25.62 3.86 -8.77
C GLY A 159 -25.12 4.86 -7.72
N ASN A 160 -23.81 5.04 -7.57
CA ASN A 160 -23.16 5.96 -6.63
C ASN A 160 -23.37 5.61 -5.14
N TYR A 161 -23.84 4.41 -4.83
CA TYR A 161 -23.96 3.93 -3.45
C TYR A 161 -23.81 2.41 -3.36
N LEU A 162 -23.36 1.95 -2.20
CA LEU A 162 -23.26 0.55 -1.83
C LEU A 162 -24.52 0.13 -1.09
N LYS A 163 -25.23 -0.89 -1.57
CA LYS A 163 -26.44 -1.43 -0.93
C LYS A 163 -26.60 -2.93 -1.11
N ASP A 164 -26.34 -3.45 -2.31
CA ASP A 164 -26.56 -4.86 -2.65
C ASP A 164 -25.28 -5.56 -3.16
N GLN A 165 -24.20 -4.79 -3.30
CA GLN A 165 -22.90 -5.26 -3.75
C GLN A 165 -22.26 -6.17 -2.68
N LYS A 166 -21.67 -7.28 -3.12
CA LYS A 166 -20.98 -8.26 -2.26
C LYS A 166 -19.46 -8.14 -2.29
N LEU A 167 -18.93 -7.41 -3.27
CA LEU A 167 -17.51 -7.23 -3.49
C LEU A 167 -17.24 -5.75 -3.69
N ILE A 168 -16.32 -5.20 -2.92
CA ILE A 168 -15.82 -3.85 -3.07
C ILE A 168 -14.32 -3.95 -3.33
N MET A 169 -13.84 -3.35 -4.40
CA MET A 169 -12.42 -3.29 -4.73
C MET A 169 -11.89 -1.90 -4.43
N ILE A 170 -10.72 -1.85 -3.79
CA ILE A 170 -9.99 -0.61 -3.53
C ILE A 170 -8.69 -0.70 -4.33
N LEU A 171 -8.57 0.20 -5.30
CA LEU A 171 -7.43 0.28 -6.20
C LEU A 171 -6.72 1.61 -6.00
N TYR A 172 -5.42 1.63 -6.30
CA TYR A 172 -4.68 2.86 -6.50
C TYR A 172 -4.44 3.05 -8.00
N ASN A 173 -4.88 4.19 -8.53
CA ASN A 173 -4.63 4.61 -9.89
C ASN A 173 -3.47 5.61 -9.88
N LYS A 174 -2.32 5.18 -10.39
CA LYS A 174 -1.09 5.98 -10.40
C LYS A 174 -1.14 7.12 -11.40
N THR A 175 -1.91 6.98 -12.48
CA THR A 175 -2.02 8.01 -13.54
C THR A 175 -2.77 9.24 -13.04
N SER A 176 -3.83 9.03 -12.27
CA SER A 176 -4.61 10.11 -11.65
C SER A 176 -4.17 10.45 -10.23
N ASP A 177 -3.27 9.65 -9.65
CA ASP A 177 -2.90 9.69 -8.22
C ASP A 177 -4.14 9.66 -7.30
N LYS A 178 -5.02 8.68 -7.53
CA LYS A 178 -6.28 8.52 -6.78
C LYS A 178 -6.50 7.11 -6.27
N ILE A 179 -7.22 6.99 -5.16
CA ILE A 179 -7.85 5.74 -4.73
C ILE A 179 -9.16 5.57 -5.49
N VAL A 180 -9.29 4.47 -6.24
CA VAL A 180 -10.52 4.13 -6.95
C VAL A 180 -11.27 3.08 -6.16
N ILE A 181 -12.53 3.37 -5.82
CA ILE A 181 -13.42 2.44 -5.12
C ILE A 181 -14.43 1.90 -6.13
N LYS A 182 -14.40 0.60 -6.39
CA LYS A 182 -15.31 -0.08 -7.33
C LYS A 182 -16.20 -1.09 -6.62
N ALA A 183 -17.48 -1.14 -6.98
CA ALA A 183 -18.42 -2.14 -6.47
C ALA A 183 -19.62 -2.36 -7.39
#